data_AF-A0A3N6GJ65-F1
#
_entry.id   AF-A0A3N6GJ65-F1
#
_cell.length_a   1.000
_cell.length_b   1.000
_cell.length_c   1.000
_cell.angle_alpha   90.00
_cell.angle_beta   90.00
_cell.angle_gamma   90.00
#
_symmetry.space_group_name_H-M   'P 1'
#
loop_
_entity.id
_entity.type
_entity.pdbx_description
1 polymer ?
#
loop_
_entity_poly.entity_id
_entity_poly.type
_entity_poly.pdbx_seq_one_letter_code
_entity_poly.pdbx_strand_id
1 'polypeptide(L)'
;MSKVTGDIEAMRWINTAFQILSMDDVWTAHLAGESLTHEEMNDLVELGESLRNAWEWFTYEGTLHSIGKYMKQHAERGAQAAREAGSRLVSDTQTLQEFMSDTVAALENSRDPQAEQLEAKTGALRAGKWVPGDLLRDTRCLILASVVGGAYFTHHHDVAKPLEDWFLASGCLAVLLRMGVVKGKADSDTTSGPGG
;
A
#
# COMPACT_ATOMS: atom_id res chain seq x y z
N MET A 1 20.60 19.88 -10.71
CA MET A 1 19.14 20.15 -10.66
C MET A 1 18.27 18.89 -10.56
N SER A 2 18.79 17.65 -10.73
CA SER A 2 17.95 16.43 -10.77
C SER A 2 17.56 15.80 -9.41
N LYS A 3 18.31 16.06 -8.33
CA LYS A 3 18.09 15.39 -7.03
C LYS A 3 16.87 15.93 -6.27
N VAL A 4 16.67 17.25 -6.27
CA VAL A 4 15.54 17.92 -5.59
C VAL A 4 14.20 17.52 -6.21
N THR A 5 14.15 17.35 -7.53
CA THR A 5 12.93 16.91 -8.24
C THR A 5 12.52 15.48 -7.84
N GLY A 6 13.49 14.57 -7.71
CA GLY A 6 13.21 13.18 -7.31
C GLY A 6 12.68 13.07 -5.87
N ASP A 7 13.26 13.80 -4.91
CA ASP A 7 12.77 13.81 -3.52
C ASP A 7 11.33 14.36 -3.42
N ILE A 8 10.99 15.39 -4.21
CA ILE A 8 9.63 15.95 -4.26
C ILE A 8 8.63 14.94 -4.84
N GLU A 9 8.98 14.24 -5.91
CA GLU A 9 8.12 13.21 -6.51
C GLU A 9 7.89 12.04 -5.55
N ALA A 10 8.94 11.57 -4.86
CA ALA A 10 8.82 10.53 -3.85
C ALA A 10 7.91 10.93 -2.69
N MET A 11 8.07 12.15 -2.15
CA MET A 11 7.18 12.68 -1.11
C MET A 11 5.74 12.82 -1.60
N ARG A 12 5.53 13.29 -2.84
CA ARG A 12 4.19 13.38 -3.42
C ARG A 12 3.54 12.00 -3.51
N TRP A 13 4.27 10.99 -3.94
CA TRP A 13 3.76 9.62 -4.03
C TRP A 13 3.38 9.04 -2.66
N ILE A 14 4.22 9.23 -1.63
CA ILE A 14 3.91 8.83 -0.25
C ILE A 14 2.68 9.58 0.28
N ASN A 15 2.59 10.90 0.03
CA ASN A 15 1.44 11.69 0.46
C ASN A 15 0.15 11.23 -0.21
N THR A 16 0.18 10.86 -1.49
CA THR A 16 -0.99 10.31 -2.16
C THR A 16 -1.37 8.94 -1.62
N ALA A 17 -0.42 8.08 -1.26
CA ALA A 17 -0.72 6.83 -0.56
C ALA A 17 -1.46 7.07 0.76
N PHE A 18 -1.04 8.06 1.56
CA PHE A 18 -1.77 8.45 2.77
C PHE A 18 -3.16 9.00 2.49
N GLN A 19 -3.31 9.82 1.44
CA GLN A 19 -4.62 10.32 1.02
C GLN A 19 -5.56 9.18 0.64
N ILE A 20 -5.06 8.19 -0.12
CA ILE A 20 -5.82 6.99 -0.49
C ILE A 20 -6.27 6.25 0.77
N LEU A 21 -5.36 5.91 1.69
CA LEU A 21 -5.70 5.21 2.93
C LEU A 21 -6.72 5.98 3.79
N SER A 22 -6.60 7.30 3.85
CA SER A 22 -7.50 8.15 4.63
C SER A 22 -8.90 8.23 3.99
N MET A 23 -8.97 8.41 2.67
CA MET A 23 -10.23 8.42 1.94
C MET A 23 -10.92 7.05 2.01
N ASP A 24 -10.16 5.97 1.90
CA ASP A 24 -10.62 4.58 2.08
C ASP A 24 -11.24 4.40 3.47
N ASP A 25 -10.51 4.74 4.55
CA ASP A 25 -11.03 4.64 5.92
C ASP A 25 -12.33 5.42 6.14
N VAL A 26 -12.41 6.66 5.63
CA VAL A 26 -13.62 7.47 5.70
C VAL A 26 -14.75 6.81 4.89
N TRP A 27 -14.46 6.33 3.68
CA TRP A 27 -15.46 5.75 2.80
C TRP A 27 -16.02 4.44 3.38
N THR A 28 -15.16 3.50 3.81
CA THR A 28 -15.58 2.26 4.48
C THR A 28 -16.37 2.53 5.74
N ALA A 29 -15.97 3.51 6.56
CA ALA A 29 -16.69 3.83 7.79
C ALA A 29 -18.14 4.26 7.49
N HIS A 30 -18.35 5.10 6.47
CA HIS A 30 -19.69 5.50 6.05
C HIS A 30 -20.46 4.33 5.43
N LEU A 31 -19.79 3.51 4.60
CA LEU A 31 -20.37 2.30 4.02
C LEU A 31 -20.60 1.18 5.06
N ALA A 32 -20.24 1.34 6.32
CA ALA A 32 -20.56 0.39 7.38
C ALA A 32 -21.86 0.74 8.13
N GLY A 33 -22.42 1.93 7.92
CA GLY A 33 -23.66 2.37 8.56
C GLY A 33 -24.87 1.54 8.12
N GLU A 34 -25.85 1.34 9.00
CA GLU A 34 -27.01 0.44 8.76
C GLU A 34 -27.92 0.87 7.59
N SER A 35 -27.87 2.15 7.22
CA SER A 35 -28.62 2.71 6.10
C SER A 35 -27.94 3.98 5.61
N LEU A 36 -28.04 4.24 4.30
CA LEU A 36 -27.61 5.48 3.68
C LEU A 36 -28.81 6.15 3.02
N THR A 37 -28.95 7.44 3.23
CA THR A 37 -29.85 8.31 2.47
C THR A 37 -29.33 8.51 1.06
N HIS A 38 -30.18 8.99 0.16
CA HIS A 38 -29.76 9.26 -1.22
C HIS A 38 -28.70 10.37 -1.31
N GLU A 39 -28.76 11.37 -0.42
CA GLU A 39 -27.76 12.43 -0.32
C GLU A 39 -26.41 11.85 0.13
N GLU A 40 -26.38 11.05 1.19
CA GLU A 40 -25.15 10.37 1.65
C GLU A 40 -24.58 9.44 0.56
N MET A 41 -25.42 8.73 -0.20
CA MET A 41 -24.94 7.93 -1.32
C MET A 41 -24.26 8.77 -2.40
N ASN A 42 -24.77 9.97 -2.70
CA ASN A 42 -24.16 10.87 -3.68
C ASN A 42 -22.81 11.42 -3.17
N ASP A 43 -22.72 11.81 -1.90
CA ASP A 43 -21.45 12.25 -1.30
C ASP A 43 -20.40 11.12 -1.34
N LEU A 44 -20.83 9.88 -1.08
CA LEU A 44 -19.96 8.70 -1.15
C LEU A 44 -19.55 8.35 -2.58
N VAL A 45 -20.34 8.71 -3.60
CA VAL A 45 -19.93 8.59 -5.00
C VAL A 45 -18.78 9.56 -5.28
N GLU A 46 -18.88 10.82 -4.85
CA GLU A 46 -17.82 11.83 -5.06
C GLU A 46 -16.52 11.45 -4.34
N LEU A 47 -16.62 10.97 -3.09
CA LEU A 47 -15.47 10.44 -2.35
C LEU A 47 -14.87 9.22 -3.07
N GLY A 48 -15.71 8.32 -3.58
CA GLY A 48 -15.26 7.13 -4.29
C GLY A 48 -14.59 7.41 -5.63
N GLU A 49 -15.08 8.41 -6.38
CA GLU A 49 -14.43 8.90 -7.59
C GLU A 49 -13.07 9.53 -7.26
N SER A 50 -13.00 10.30 -6.16
CA SER A 50 -11.75 10.88 -5.67
C SER A 50 -10.73 9.78 -5.28
N LEU A 51 -11.19 8.71 -4.63
CA LEU A 51 -10.37 7.55 -4.31
C LEU A 51 -9.85 6.85 -5.58
N ARG A 52 -10.73 6.64 -6.58
CA ARG A 52 -10.34 6.04 -7.86
C ARG A 52 -9.29 6.88 -8.59
N ASN A 53 -9.51 8.19 -8.69
CA ASN A 53 -8.57 9.10 -9.35
C ASN A 53 -7.19 9.12 -8.65
N ALA A 54 -7.19 9.11 -7.31
CA ALA A 54 -5.95 9.03 -6.54
C ALA A 54 -5.23 7.69 -6.76
N TRP A 55 -5.98 6.57 -6.77
CA TRP A 55 -5.45 5.25 -7.07
C TRP A 55 -4.82 5.17 -8.48
N GLU A 56 -5.53 5.65 -9.51
CA GLU A 56 -5.05 5.67 -10.89
C GLU A 56 -3.76 6.48 -11.03
N TRP A 57 -3.67 7.65 -10.38
CA TRP A 57 -2.43 8.44 -10.39
C TRP A 57 -1.28 7.74 -9.65
N PHE A 58 -1.58 7.15 -8.49
CA PHE A 58 -0.62 6.47 -7.63
C PHE A 58 0.02 5.24 -8.30
N THR A 59 -0.77 4.57 -9.15
CA THR A 59 -0.38 3.36 -9.90
C THR A 59 -0.15 3.62 -11.39
N TYR A 60 -0.14 4.87 -11.82
CA TYR A 60 0.21 5.24 -13.19
C TYR A 60 1.64 4.77 -13.52
N GLU A 61 1.84 4.21 -14.71
CA GLU A 61 3.12 3.63 -15.12
C GLU A 61 4.29 4.61 -14.96
N GLY A 62 4.11 5.87 -15.37
CA GLY A 62 5.12 6.90 -15.22
C GLY A 62 5.44 7.22 -13.75
N THR A 63 4.43 7.17 -12.88
CA THR A 63 4.60 7.37 -11.42
C THR A 63 5.39 6.21 -10.83
N LEU A 64 4.97 4.97 -11.07
CA LEU A 64 5.65 3.76 -10.56
C LEU A 64 7.08 3.66 -11.10
N HIS A 65 7.31 4.01 -12.37
CA HIS A 65 8.65 4.05 -12.96
C HIS A 65 9.55 5.08 -12.28
N SER A 66 9.05 6.31 -12.03
CA SER A 66 9.85 7.34 -11.35
C SER A 66 10.22 6.91 -9.93
N ILE A 67 9.29 6.30 -9.21
CA ILE A 67 9.51 5.80 -7.85
C ILE A 67 10.49 4.63 -7.81
N GLY A 68 10.37 3.67 -8.72
CA GLY A 68 11.34 2.58 -8.85
C GLY A 68 12.76 3.11 -9.12
N LYS A 69 12.88 4.13 -9.98
CA LYS A 69 14.16 4.81 -10.23
C LYS A 69 14.69 5.51 -8.98
N TYR A 70 13.85 6.23 -8.25
CA TYR A 70 14.20 6.89 -6.99
C TYR A 70 14.75 5.87 -5.97
N MET A 71 14.03 4.78 -5.73
CA MET A 71 14.43 3.73 -4.78
C MET A 71 15.75 3.09 -5.17
N LYS A 72 15.98 2.84 -6.47
CA LYS A 72 17.27 2.33 -6.96
C LYS A 72 18.43 3.30 -6.69
N GLN A 73 18.21 4.60 -6.87
CA GLN A 73 19.23 5.63 -6.62
C GLN A 73 19.52 5.83 -5.12
N HIS A 74 18.56 5.48 -4.27
CA HIS A 74 18.62 5.67 -2.82
C HIS A 74 18.66 4.36 -2.03
N ALA A 75 18.99 3.24 -2.68
CA ALA A 75 18.98 1.88 -2.11
C ALA A 75 19.80 1.75 -0.81
N GLU A 76 21.08 2.13 -0.84
CA GLU A 76 21.97 2.02 0.32
C GLU A 76 21.48 2.84 1.49
N ARG A 77 20.99 4.05 1.20
CA ARG A 77 20.45 5.00 2.17
C ARG A 77 19.19 4.46 2.84
N GLY A 78 18.22 3.99 2.05
CA GLY A 78 17.00 3.39 2.59
C GLY A 78 17.30 2.13 3.41
N ALA A 79 18.23 1.30 2.95
CA ALA A 79 18.63 0.10 3.69
C ALA A 79 19.32 0.45 5.03
N GLN A 80 20.17 1.48 5.05
CA GLN A 80 20.79 1.96 6.29
C GLN A 80 19.73 2.49 7.27
N ALA A 81 18.83 3.34 6.79
CA ALA A 81 17.69 3.87 7.54
C ALA A 81 16.87 2.77 8.22
N ALA A 82 16.45 1.76 7.45
CA ALA A 82 15.66 0.66 7.97
C ALA A 82 16.43 -0.17 9.02
N ARG A 83 17.74 -0.37 8.84
CA ARG A 83 18.59 -1.05 9.83
C ARG A 83 18.71 -0.26 11.12
N GLU A 84 18.97 1.04 11.04
CA GLU A 84 19.10 1.93 12.20
C GLU A 84 17.80 2.00 13.01
N ALA A 85 16.65 1.93 12.33
CA ALA A 85 15.33 1.91 12.96
C ALA A 85 14.91 0.50 13.47
N GLY A 86 15.71 -0.54 13.24
CA GLY A 86 15.33 -1.92 13.59
C GLY A 86 14.06 -2.38 12.87
N SER A 87 13.97 -2.11 11.57
CA SER A 87 12.84 -2.53 10.74
C SER A 87 12.72 -4.05 10.71
N ARG A 88 11.50 -4.55 10.88
CA ARG A 88 11.17 -5.97 10.78
C ARG A 88 10.90 -6.44 9.36
N LEU A 89 10.80 -5.50 8.40
CA LEU A 89 10.59 -5.81 6.98
C LEU A 89 11.91 -6.10 6.26
N VAL A 90 13.03 -5.65 6.82
CA VAL A 90 14.36 -5.96 6.31
C VAL A 90 14.89 -7.17 7.06
N SER A 91 15.29 -8.20 6.32
CA SER A 91 15.84 -9.44 6.87
C SER A 91 17.09 -9.86 6.09
N ASP A 92 17.80 -10.87 6.57
CA ASP A 92 18.96 -11.43 5.86
C ASP A 92 18.61 -11.92 4.44
N THR A 93 17.35 -12.27 4.20
CA THR A 93 16.85 -12.84 2.94
C THR A 93 16.15 -11.84 2.03
N GLN A 94 15.93 -10.61 2.50
CA GLN A 94 15.28 -9.56 1.71
C GLN A 94 15.76 -8.18 2.12
N THR A 95 16.32 -7.45 1.14
CA THR A 95 16.68 -6.04 1.29
C THR A 95 15.45 -5.14 1.18
N LEU A 96 15.52 -3.94 1.76
CA LEU A 96 14.46 -2.92 1.60
C LEU A 96 14.22 -2.59 0.11
N GLN A 97 15.26 -2.61 -0.70
CA GLN A 97 15.14 -2.36 -2.14
C GLN A 97 14.34 -3.46 -2.83
N GLU A 98 14.62 -4.74 -2.54
CA GLU A 98 13.85 -5.86 -3.09
C GLU A 98 12.39 -5.79 -2.63
N PHE A 99 12.16 -5.60 -1.32
CA PHE A 99 10.81 -5.42 -0.77
C PHE A 99 10.02 -4.34 -1.51
N MET A 100 10.64 -3.19 -1.76
CA MET A 100 9.96 -2.10 -2.47
C MET A 100 9.80 -2.36 -3.97
N SER A 101 10.78 -3.00 -4.62
CA SER A 101 10.65 -3.41 -6.02
C SER A 101 9.48 -4.37 -6.20
N ASP A 102 9.36 -5.36 -5.31
CA ASP A 102 8.28 -6.34 -5.34
C ASP A 102 6.93 -5.69 -5.01
N THR A 103 6.91 -4.74 -4.07
CA THR A 103 5.71 -3.95 -3.74
C THR A 103 5.24 -3.11 -4.93
N VAL A 104 6.15 -2.43 -5.63
CA VAL A 104 5.82 -1.62 -6.83
C VAL A 104 5.29 -2.50 -7.96
N ALA A 105 5.92 -3.65 -8.21
CA ALA A 105 5.44 -4.61 -9.20
C ALA A 105 4.04 -5.16 -8.84
N ALA A 106 3.78 -5.43 -7.56
CA ALA A 106 2.47 -5.86 -7.10
C ALA A 106 1.42 -4.75 -7.22
N LEU A 107 1.77 -3.47 -6.96
CA LEU A 107 0.89 -2.32 -7.21
C LEU A 107 0.51 -2.19 -8.69
N GLU A 108 1.49 -2.38 -9.59
CA GLU A 108 1.24 -2.37 -11.03
C GLU A 108 0.22 -3.45 -11.42
N ASN A 109 0.38 -4.67 -10.91
CA ASN A 109 -0.54 -5.78 -11.15
C ASN A 109 -1.92 -5.56 -10.52
N SER A 110 -2.02 -4.80 -9.42
CA SER A 110 -3.29 -4.47 -8.77
C SER A 110 -4.01 -3.27 -9.40
N ARG A 111 -3.37 -2.50 -10.27
CA ARG A 111 -3.91 -1.25 -10.85
C ARG A 111 -5.32 -1.44 -11.42
N ASP A 112 -5.43 -2.28 -12.44
CA ASP A 112 -6.68 -2.45 -13.19
C ASP A 112 -7.76 -3.15 -12.36
N PRO A 113 -7.48 -4.27 -11.66
CA PRO A 113 -8.47 -4.93 -10.80
C PRO A 113 -9.06 -4.01 -9.73
N GLN A 114 -8.23 -3.16 -9.13
CA GLN A 114 -8.70 -2.22 -8.12
C GLN A 114 -9.49 -1.06 -8.72
N ALA A 115 -9.07 -0.51 -9.86
CA ALA A 115 -9.80 0.56 -10.53
C ALA A 115 -11.20 0.10 -10.95
N GLU A 116 -11.32 -1.12 -11.51
CA GLU A 116 -12.59 -1.75 -11.86
C GLU A 116 -13.49 -1.94 -10.64
N GLN A 117 -12.94 -2.36 -9.49
CA GLN A 117 -13.72 -2.52 -8.26
C GLN A 117 -14.26 -1.16 -7.75
N LEU A 118 -13.43 -0.10 -7.76
CA LEU A 118 -13.84 1.24 -7.34
C LEU A 118 -14.90 1.81 -8.27
N GLU A 119 -14.77 1.60 -9.58
CA GLU A 119 -15.78 1.97 -10.56
C GLU A 119 -17.10 1.21 -10.35
N ALA A 120 -17.04 -0.10 -10.12
CA ALA A 120 -18.23 -0.90 -9.85
C ALA A 120 -18.94 -0.44 -8.56
N LYS A 121 -18.18 -0.12 -7.50
CA LYS A 121 -18.72 0.40 -6.24
C LYS A 121 -19.37 1.77 -6.39
N THR A 122 -18.70 2.72 -7.05
CA THR A 122 -19.31 4.04 -7.33
C THR A 122 -20.55 3.91 -8.21
N GLY A 123 -20.53 3.03 -9.23
CA GLY A 123 -21.69 2.71 -10.05
C GLY A 123 -22.88 2.13 -9.26
N ALA A 124 -22.61 1.25 -8.30
CA ALA A 124 -23.63 0.70 -7.41
C ALA A 124 -24.28 1.79 -6.55
N LEU A 125 -23.48 2.68 -5.95
CA LEU A 125 -23.99 3.80 -5.14
C LEU A 125 -24.84 4.76 -5.97
N ARG A 126 -24.41 5.12 -7.21
CA ARG A 126 -25.23 5.93 -8.14
C ARG A 126 -26.57 5.27 -8.47
N ALA A 127 -26.61 3.94 -8.49
CA ALA A 127 -27.84 3.17 -8.71
C ALA A 127 -28.68 2.96 -7.43
N GLY A 128 -28.31 3.59 -6.31
CA GLY A 128 -28.99 3.43 -5.02
C GLY A 128 -28.73 2.09 -4.33
N LYS A 129 -27.67 1.37 -4.73
CA LYS A 129 -27.31 0.06 -4.18
C LYS A 129 -26.09 0.21 -3.27
N TRP A 130 -26.28 -0.14 -2.01
CA TRP A 130 -25.21 -0.15 -1.02
C TRP A 130 -24.44 -1.47 -1.03
N VAL A 131 -23.11 -1.38 -1.09
CA VAL A 131 -22.19 -2.51 -1.00
C VAL A 131 -21.08 -2.17 0.00
N PRO A 132 -20.89 -2.94 1.08
CA PRO A 132 -19.90 -2.63 2.11
C PRO A 132 -18.45 -2.76 1.61
N GLY A 133 -17.53 -2.06 2.29
CA GLY A 133 -16.09 -2.04 1.99
C GLY A 133 -15.70 -1.15 0.80
N ASP A 134 -14.43 -1.14 0.44
CA ASP A 134 -13.81 -0.21 -0.52
C ASP A 134 -12.68 -0.88 -1.32
N LEU A 135 -11.40 -0.59 -1.01
CA LEU A 135 -10.23 -1.23 -1.58
C LEU A 135 -10.18 -2.72 -1.26
N LEU A 136 -9.54 -3.49 -2.15
CA LEU A 136 -9.16 -4.86 -1.84
C LEU A 136 -8.18 -4.85 -0.67
N ARG A 137 -8.31 -5.83 0.22
CA ARG A 137 -7.40 -6.02 1.34
C ARG A 137 -5.93 -6.06 0.89
N ASP A 138 -5.67 -6.74 -0.23
CA ASP A 138 -4.34 -6.87 -0.82
C ASP A 138 -3.80 -5.49 -1.25
N THR A 139 -4.63 -4.69 -1.94
CA THR A 139 -4.30 -3.32 -2.31
C THR A 139 -3.99 -2.44 -1.11
N ARG A 140 -4.85 -2.47 -0.08
CA ARG A 140 -4.62 -1.68 1.14
C ARG A 140 -3.29 -2.06 1.79
N CYS A 141 -2.95 -3.35 1.82
CA CYS A 141 -1.67 -3.82 2.33
C CYS A 141 -0.47 -3.40 1.47
N LEU A 142 -0.61 -3.35 0.15
CA LEU A 142 0.43 -2.82 -0.75
C LEU A 142 0.67 -1.32 -0.55
N ILE A 143 -0.38 -0.53 -0.34
CA ILE A 143 -0.27 0.90 -0.06
C ILE A 143 0.43 1.12 1.29
N LEU A 144 0.05 0.34 2.32
CA LEU A 144 0.73 0.38 3.62
C LEU A 144 2.22 0.03 3.51
N ALA A 145 2.57 -1.03 2.78
CA ALA A 145 3.97 -1.37 2.51
C ALA A 145 4.72 -0.23 1.80
N SER A 146 4.05 0.41 0.85
CA SER A 146 4.60 1.51 0.08
C SER A 146 4.90 2.75 0.92
N VAL A 147 4.03 3.14 1.85
CA VAL A 147 4.32 4.24 2.78
C VAL A 147 5.42 3.89 3.77
N VAL A 148 5.49 2.64 4.26
CA VAL A 148 6.56 2.21 5.17
C VAL A 148 7.92 2.27 4.47
N GLY A 149 8.05 1.63 3.32
CA GLY A 149 9.32 1.65 2.59
C GLY A 149 9.66 3.04 2.07
N GLY A 150 8.67 3.79 1.58
CA GLY A 150 8.82 5.19 1.18
C GLY A 150 9.38 6.06 2.31
N ALA A 151 8.88 5.91 3.54
CA ALA A 151 9.37 6.65 4.71
C ALA A 151 10.85 6.35 5.00
N TYR A 152 11.29 5.09 4.89
CA TYR A 152 12.70 4.73 5.04
C TYR A 152 13.58 5.33 3.93
N PHE A 153 13.11 5.33 2.67
CA PHE A 153 13.84 5.90 1.54
C PHE A 153 13.97 7.43 1.59
N THR A 154 13.01 8.10 2.23
CA THR A 154 12.93 9.57 2.33
C THR A 154 13.44 10.13 3.66
N HIS A 155 14.00 9.29 4.54
CA HIS A 155 14.53 9.66 5.86
C HIS A 155 13.50 10.18 6.89
N HIS A 156 12.25 9.78 6.76
CA HIS A 156 11.22 10.08 7.75
C HIS A 156 11.13 8.94 8.79
N HIS A 157 12.22 8.69 9.51
CA HIS A 157 12.36 7.55 10.44
C HIS A 157 11.41 7.63 11.64
N ASP A 158 11.10 8.85 12.05
CA ASP A 158 10.17 9.19 13.12
C ASP A 158 8.75 8.70 12.84
N VAL A 159 8.36 8.61 11.56
CA VAL A 159 7.08 8.05 11.14
C VAL A 159 7.19 6.63 10.58
N ALA A 160 8.37 6.22 10.06
CA ALA A 160 8.55 4.90 9.46
C ALA A 160 8.21 3.75 10.43
N LYS A 161 8.63 3.84 11.70
CA LYS A 161 8.39 2.78 12.67
C LYS A 161 6.91 2.67 13.08
N PRO A 162 6.21 3.77 13.45
CA PRO A 162 4.77 3.73 13.64
C PRO A 162 3.99 3.16 12.44
N LEU A 163 4.40 3.48 11.22
CA LEU A 163 3.76 2.94 10.00
C LEU A 163 4.02 1.43 9.85
N GLU A 164 5.22 0.97 10.17
CA GLU A 164 5.54 -0.46 10.15
C GLU A 164 4.72 -1.22 11.20
N ASP A 165 4.56 -0.66 12.39
CA ASP A 165 3.74 -1.25 13.44
C ASP A 165 2.26 -1.31 13.02
N TRP A 166 1.76 -0.27 12.35
CA TRP A 166 0.42 -0.27 11.76
C TRP A 166 0.25 -1.32 10.64
N PHE A 167 1.24 -1.42 9.74
CA PHE A 167 1.28 -2.43 8.69
C PHE A 167 1.21 -3.85 9.29
N LEU A 168 1.96 -4.12 10.35
CA LEU A 168 1.99 -5.41 11.01
C LEU A 168 0.71 -5.70 11.79
N ALA A 169 0.18 -4.71 12.51
CA ALA A 169 -1.09 -4.84 13.24
C ALA A 169 -2.28 -5.08 12.29
N SER A 170 -2.21 -4.55 11.07
CA SER A 170 -3.21 -4.79 10.01
C SER A 170 -3.13 -6.20 9.40
N GLY A 171 -2.16 -7.01 9.82
CA GLY A 171 -1.94 -8.37 9.31
C GLY A 171 -1.43 -8.39 7.87
N CYS A 172 -0.87 -7.28 7.37
CA CYS A 172 -0.47 -7.15 5.99
C CYS A 172 0.78 -7.95 5.62
N LEU A 173 1.63 -8.29 6.59
CA LEU A 173 2.76 -9.19 6.36
C LEU A 173 2.30 -10.54 5.80
N ALA A 174 1.24 -11.12 6.36
CA ALA A 174 0.71 -12.41 5.89
C ALA A 174 0.09 -12.32 4.49
N VAL A 175 -0.47 -11.15 4.15
CA VAL A 175 -0.99 -10.87 2.81
C VAL A 175 0.16 -10.81 1.81
N LEU A 176 1.19 -10.00 2.11
CA LEU A 176 2.33 -9.82 1.22
C LEU A 176 3.19 -11.08 1.06
N LEU A 177 3.26 -11.94 2.07
CA LEU A 177 3.87 -13.27 1.95
C LEU A 177 3.13 -14.13 0.90
N ARG A 178 1.80 -14.12 0.89
CA ARG A 178 1.00 -14.89 -0.09
C ARG A 178 1.11 -14.32 -1.50
N MET A 179 1.26 -13.01 -1.61
CA MET A 179 1.50 -12.32 -2.88
C MET A 179 2.93 -12.49 -3.39
N GLY A 180 3.83 -13.09 -2.60
CA GLY A 180 5.25 -13.23 -2.93
C GLY A 180 6.07 -11.94 -2.83
N VAL A 181 5.49 -10.88 -2.24
CA VAL A 181 6.15 -9.58 -2.04
C VAL A 181 7.14 -9.63 -0.88
N VAL A 182 6.82 -10.37 0.18
CA VAL A 182 7.75 -10.63 1.28
C VAL A 182 8.28 -12.05 1.16
N LYS A 183 9.59 -12.21 1.35
CA LYS A 183 10.22 -13.54 1.43
C LYS A 183 10.29 -13.95 2.89
N GLY A 184 9.54 -15.00 3.26
CA GLY A 184 9.70 -15.62 4.58
C GLY A 184 11.02 -16.41 4.63
N LYS A 185 11.62 -16.50 5.82
CA LYS A 185 12.46 -17.67 6.11
C LYS A 185 11.53 -18.87 5.95
N ALA A 186 11.85 -19.78 5.04
CA ALA A 186 11.22 -21.08 5.10
C ALA A 186 11.57 -21.63 6.48
N ASP A 187 10.60 -21.70 7.38
CA ASP A 187 10.75 -22.49 8.60
C ASP A 187 10.82 -23.95 8.13
N SER A 188 12.02 -24.38 7.76
CA SER A 188 12.38 -25.79 7.65
C SER A 188 12.52 -26.35 9.06
N ASP A 189 11.42 -26.42 9.80
CA ASP A 189 11.32 -27.15 11.05
C ASP A 189 9.85 -27.46 11.33
N THR A 190 9.37 -28.57 10.76
CA THR A 190 8.47 -29.55 11.43
C THR A 190 8.10 -30.69 10.48
N THR A 191 8.97 -31.70 10.42
CA THR A 191 8.55 -33.11 10.42
C THR A 191 9.63 -33.94 11.10
N SER A 192 9.77 -33.75 12.41
CA SER A 192 10.11 -34.89 13.26
C SER A 192 8.92 -35.85 13.21
N GLY A 193 9.18 -37.11 12.86
CA GLY A 193 8.19 -38.18 12.90
C GLY A 193 7.55 -38.34 14.29
N PRO A 194 6.46 -39.12 14.36
CA PRO A 194 6.71 -40.50 14.75
C PRO A 194 5.80 -41.53 14.05
N GLY A 195 6.30 -42.77 13.96
CA GLY A 195 5.46 -43.97 13.96
C GLY A 195 5.44 -44.78 12.66
N GLY A 196 6.12 -45.93 12.70
CA GLY A 196 6.14 -46.98 11.69
C GLY A 196 7.29 -47.94 11.92
#